data_AF-A0A7Z9GMG2-F1
#
_entry.id   AF-A0A7Z9GMG2-F1
#
_cell.length_a   1.000
_cell.length_b   1.000
_cell.length_c   1.000
_cell.angle_alpha   90.00
_cell.angle_beta   90.00
_cell.angle_gamma   90.00
#
_symmetry.space_group_name_H-M   'P 1'
#
loop_
_entity.id
_entity.type
_entity.pdbx_description
1 polymer ?
#
loop_
_entity_poly.entity_id
_entity_poly.type
_entity_poly.pdbx_seq_one_letter_code
_entity_poly.pdbx_strand_id
1 'polypeptide(L)'
;MTDLIVTSAHWSEAGRKPENEDACGICLADPDLRRTKGVAAVIADGMSGSEGGMEASYACVEGFLNDYFSTPESWSVKSSGQKVLAALNRWLHSEGHQRYGSSHGMVATLSALVVKSRTAYLFHLGDTRIYRFRNGDVECLTRDHRIQVRSETHCLSRAMGIEINLQIDYRTIPVEQGDLFLMITDGIHDYLTDDDIMKLVLQHGVDLTKACQTLVSEALARGSMDNVTSLMARVEQLPAQDKHEFYHQLTVLPFPPPLVPGMSMDGYRIIREVHASKRSELFLAFDEETNTQVLLKVPSINYEDDPTYIDLFLHESWIGKRLDNPHVVKILDHARSKTFLYTVLEHVEGQTLRQWMSDHPQPPLQDVRNIVEQIAIGLCAFHRKEMIHQDLKPENIMIDRFGYVKIIDFGSTKVAGVEEIATPIERPYMLGTANYTAPEYLQGYAGSERSDIFSLGVLTYEMLTGTLPYGPEPTVGKINSLAYTPGYQHNPAIPVWMDGALEKAVHPNPADRYEVLSEFTYDLSHPNPKFLREKPLALLERDPIGFWRWMAMILFLINVILLYLLSK
;
A
#
# COMPACT_ATOMS: atom_id res chain seq x y z
N MET A 1 -10.68 -16.43 22.05
CA MET A 1 -10.16 -15.35 21.21
C MET A 1 -9.81 -14.19 22.11
N THR A 2 -8.58 -13.68 22.01
CA THR A 2 -8.13 -12.51 22.78
C THR A 2 -8.23 -11.29 21.89
N ASP A 3 -9.04 -10.31 22.26
CA ASP A 3 -9.10 -9.03 21.54
C ASP A 3 -7.94 -8.11 21.97
N LEU A 4 -7.69 -7.07 21.19
CA LEU A 4 -6.82 -5.95 21.58
C LEU A 4 -7.46 -5.21 22.76
N ILE A 5 -6.77 -5.23 23.90
CA ILE A 5 -7.18 -4.52 25.12
C ILE A 5 -6.15 -3.44 25.41
N VAL A 6 -6.63 -2.20 25.45
CA VAL A 6 -5.84 -1.01 25.76
C VAL A 6 -6.49 -0.32 26.95
N THR A 7 -5.70 -0.05 27.99
CA THR A 7 -6.10 0.86 29.08
C THR A 7 -5.56 2.24 28.75
N SER A 8 -6.35 3.29 28.99
CA SER A 8 -5.94 4.65 28.67
C SER A 8 -6.39 5.65 29.73
N ALA A 9 -5.64 6.72 29.86
CA ALA A 9 -6.01 7.89 30.65
C ALA A 9 -5.54 9.15 29.93
N HIS A 10 -6.19 10.28 30.19
CA HIS A 10 -5.71 11.58 29.74
C HIS A 10 -6.04 12.63 30.81
N TRP A 11 -5.29 13.72 30.79
CA TRP A 11 -5.52 14.89 31.61
C TRP A 11 -5.09 16.13 30.83
N SER A 12 -5.93 17.16 30.83
CA SER A 12 -5.72 18.40 30.08
C SER A 12 -6.19 19.58 30.92
N GLU A 13 -5.34 20.58 31.08
CA GLU A 13 -5.66 21.82 31.81
C GLU A 13 -5.26 23.05 31.01
N ALA A 14 -6.08 24.10 31.12
CA ALA A 14 -5.78 25.40 30.52
C ALA A 14 -4.50 26.05 31.11
N GLY A 15 -4.06 25.60 32.29
CA GLY A 15 -2.93 26.18 33.00
C GLY A 15 -3.18 27.63 33.41
N ARG A 16 -2.35 28.55 32.90
CA ARG A 16 -2.46 29.99 33.18
C ARG A 16 -3.23 30.77 32.11
N LYS A 17 -3.61 30.12 31.00
CA LYS A 17 -4.44 30.70 29.95
C LYS A 17 -5.93 30.70 30.36
N PRO A 18 -6.74 31.63 29.82
CA PRO A 18 -8.17 31.68 30.12
C PRO A 18 -8.95 30.50 29.51
N GLU A 19 -8.47 29.97 28.38
CA GLU A 19 -9.08 28.86 27.65
C GLU A 19 -8.05 27.76 27.41
N ASN A 20 -8.55 26.52 27.26
CA ASN A 20 -7.73 25.37 26.94
C ASN A 20 -7.77 25.12 25.43
N GLU A 21 -6.69 25.51 24.75
CA GLU A 21 -6.54 25.35 23.30
C GLU A 21 -6.03 23.96 22.93
N ASP A 22 -5.65 23.13 23.92
CA ASP A 22 -5.32 21.73 23.72
C ASP A 22 -6.59 20.86 23.62
N ALA A 23 -6.52 19.85 22.77
CA ALA A 23 -7.51 18.79 22.67
C ALA A 23 -6.83 17.42 22.67
N CYS A 24 -7.46 16.43 23.30
CA CYS A 24 -7.02 15.04 23.21
C CYS A 24 -8.20 14.08 23.31
N GLY A 25 -8.02 12.86 22.80
CA GLY A 25 -9.06 11.85 22.82
C GLY A 25 -8.54 10.47 22.48
N ILE A 26 -9.27 9.45 22.94
CA ILE A 26 -9.04 8.06 22.57
C ILE A 26 -10.38 7.40 22.26
N CYS A 27 -10.43 6.64 21.18
CA CYS A 27 -11.59 5.86 20.80
C CYS A 27 -11.29 4.37 20.90
N LEU A 28 -11.98 3.72 21.85
CA LEU A 28 -12.02 2.27 22.02
C LEU A 28 -13.29 1.76 21.34
N ALA A 29 -13.27 1.68 20.01
CA ALA A 29 -14.42 1.25 19.22
C ALA A 29 -14.96 -0.13 19.65
N ASP A 30 -16.20 -0.43 19.24
CA ASP A 30 -16.84 -1.72 19.47
C ASP A 30 -15.97 -2.90 18.99
N PRO A 31 -16.10 -4.10 19.58
CA PRO A 31 -15.18 -5.22 19.31
C PRO A 31 -14.97 -5.53 17.82
N ASP A 32 -16.03 -5.51 17.01
CA ASP A 32 -15.96 -5.80 15.57
C ASP A 32 -15.15 -4.74 14.82
N LEU A 33 -15.40 -3.46 15.10
CA LEU A 33 -14.70 -2.35 14.45
C LEU A 33 -13.26 -2.23 14.96
N ARG A 34 -13.01 -2.57 16.22
CA ARG A 34 -11.66 -2.62 16.81
C ARG A 34 -10.77 -3.67 16.16
N ARG A 35 -11.34 -4.75 15.63
CA ARG A 35 -10.57 -5.78 14.90
C ARG A 35 -10.04 -5.26 13.56
N THR A 36 -10.85 -4.48 12.84
CA THR A 36 -10.49 -3.97 11.50
C THR A 36 -9.76 -2.63 11.57
N LYS A 37 -10.07 -1.77 12.55
CA LYS A 37 -9.55 -0.41 12.70
C LYS A 37 -8.65 -0.18 13.92
N GLY A 38 -8.59 -1.12 14.85
CA GLY A 38 -7.74 -0.98 16.04
C GLY A 38 -8.29 0.03 17.05
N VAL A 39 -7.38 0.63 17.81
CA VAL A 39 -7.62 1.70 18.79
C VAL A 39 -6.90 2.95 18.32
N ALA A 40 -7.55 4.11 18.36
CA ALA A 40 -6.95 5.39 17.95
C ALA A 40 -6.92 6.37 19.13
N ALA A 41 -5.76 6.98 19.35
CA ALA A 41 -5.53 8.07 20.30
C ALA A 41 -4.98 9.29 19.54
N VAL A 42 -5.46 10.48 19.86
CA VAL A 42 -5.08 11.72 19.19
C VAL A 42 -4.85 12.81 20.23
N ILE A 43 -3.83 13.62 20.01
CA ILE A 43 -3.56 14.87 20.74
C ILE A 43 -3.31 15.98 19.72
N ALA A 44 -3.83 17.16 20.00
CA ALA A 44 -3.67 18.35 19.19
C ALA A 44 -3.53 19.57 20.12
N ASP A 45 -2.70 20.52 19.72
CA ASP A 45 -2.51 21.80 20.39
C ASP A 45 -2.80 22.93 19.39
N GLY A 46 -3.64 23.88 19.79
CA GLY A 46 -4.01 25.04 19.00
C GLY A 46 -2.87 26.06 18.96
N MET A 47 -2.50 26.52 17.77
CA MET A 47 -1.35 27.42 17.64
C MET A 47 -1.60 28.76 18.36
N SER A 48 -0.74 29.07 19.34
CA SER A 48 -0.77 30.35 20.09
C SER A 48 -0.66 31.56 19.15
N GLY A 49 -1.77 32.27 18.95
CA GLY A 49 -1.87 33.42 18.03
C GLY A 49 -2.76 33.17 16.80
N SER A 50 -3.27 31.95 16.62
CA SER A 50 -4.39 31.64 15.74
C SER A 50 -5.70 32.12 16.37
N GLU A 51 -6.53 32.85 15.64
CA GLU A 51 -7.82 33.35 16.18
C GLU A 51 -8.84 32.23 16.46
N GLY A 52 -8.71 31.07 15.80
CA GLY A 52 -9.49 29.86 16.04
C GLY A 52 -8.63 28.64 16.38
N GLY A 53 -7.60 28.82 17.22
CA GLY A 53 -6.67 27.75 17.63
C GLY A 53 -7.37 26.61 18.38
N MET A 54 -8.22 26.96 19.35
CA MET A 54 -9.05 26.00 20.10
C MET A 54 -9.97 25.21 19.16
N GLU A 55 -10.72 25.88 18.28
CA GLU A 55 -11.61 25.18 17.34
C GLU A 55 -10.83 24.28 16.38
N ALA A 56 -9.61 24.67 15.99
CA ALA A 56 -8.76 23.88 15.13
C ALA A 56 -8.29 22.58 15.80
N SER A 57 -7.84 22.64 17.07
CA SER A 57 -7.38 21.45 17.80
C SER A 57 -8.53 20.49 18.10
N TYR A 58 -9.69 21.01 18.53
CA TYR A 58 -10.90 20.21 18.74
C TYR A 58 -11.38 19.53 17.46
N ALA A 59 -11.47 20.28 16.35
CA ALA A 59 -11.86 19.71 15.06
C ALA A 59 -10.89 18.64 14.56
N CYS A 60 -9.58 18.82 14.83
CA CYS A 60 -8.56 17.82 14.54
C CYS A 60 -8.79 16.50 15.29
N VAL A 61 -8.99 16.58 16.62
CA VAL A 61 -9.17 15.38 17.47
C VAL A 61 -10.50 14.69 17.19
N GLU A 62 -11.60 15.45 17.24
CA GLU A 62 -12.95 14.90 17.06
C GLU A 62 -13.13 14.40 15.62
N GLY A 63 -12.71 15.19 14.64
CA GLY A 63 -12.79 14.83 13.22
C GLY A 63 -11.97 13.58 12.91
N PHE A 64 -10.73 13.48 13.42
CA PHE A 64 -9.93 12.28 13.16
C PHE A 64 -10.55 11.05 13.79
N LEU A 65 -10.95 11.11 15.07
CA LEU A 65 -11.53 9.97 15.75
C LEU A 65 -12.85 9.54 15.09
N ASN A 66 -13.74 10.45 14.71
CA ASN A 66 -15.01 10.07 14.08
C ASN A 66 -14.83 9.54 12.64
N ASP A 67 -14.07 10.25 11.82
CA ASP A 67 -13.96 9.92 10.39
C ASP A 67 -13.07 8.69 10.16
N TYR A 68 -12.03 8.48 10.99
CA TYR A 68 -11.14 7.32 10.87
C TYR A 68 -11.92 6.00 10.97
N PHE A 69 -12.76 5.86 12.00
CA PHE A 69 -13.58 4.67 12.22
C PHE A 69 -14.73 4.54 11.20
N SER A 70 -15.11 5.63 10.55
CA SER A 70 -16.11 5.64 9.47
C SER A 70 -15.52 5.30 8.09
N THR A 71 -14.19 5.22 7.96
CA THR A 71 -13.56 4.85 6.68
C THR A 71 -13.80 3.38 6.31
N PRO A 72 -13.83 3.01 5.01
CA PRO A 72 -14.03 1.64 4.57
C PRO A 72 -13.07 0.66 5.25
N GLU A 73 -13.56 -0.48 5.74
CA GLU A 73 -12.74 -1.50 6.43
C GLU A 73 -11.60 -2.06 5.57
N SER A 74 -11.73 -1.97 4.24
CA SER A 74 -10.69 -2.39 3.30
C SER A 74 -9.48 -1.46 3.23
N TRP A 75 -9.58 -0.23 3.73
CA TRP A 75 -8.47 0.72 3.71
C TRP A 75 -7.45 0.40 4.79
N SER A 76 -6.16 0.53 4.44
CA SER A 76 -5.06 0.47 5.41
C SER A 76 -5.18 1.58 6.46
N VAL A 77 -4.55 1.40 7.63
CA VAL A 77 -4.52 2.44 8.67
C VAL A 77 -3.91 3.72 8.09
N LYS A 78 -2.83 3.58 7.30
CA LYS A 78 -2.18 4.67 6.57
C LYS A 78 -3.17 5.44 5.69
N SER A 79 -3.88 4.75 4.81
CA SER A 79 -4.81 5.38 3.86
C SER A 79 -5.97 6.07 4.57
N SER A 80 -6.55 5.41 5.58
CA SER A 80 -7.58 6.00 6.43
C SER A 80 -7.08 7.27 7.10
N GLY A 81 -5.94 7.22 7.80
CA GLY A 81 -5.39 8.37 8.49
C GLY A 81 -5.02 9.51 7.54
N GLN A 82 -4.31 9.23 6.44
CA GLN A 82 -3.89 10.26 5.48
C GLN A 82 -5.07 10.95 4.78
N LYS A 83 -6.11 10.19 4.37
CA LYS A 83 -7.27 10.78 3.69
C LYS A 83 -8.13 11.61 4.64
N VAL A 84 -8.33 11.13 5.87
CA VAL A 84 -9.04 11.88 6.92
C VAL A 84 -8.29 13.17 7.24
N LEU A 85 -6.99 13.09 7.53
CA LEU A 85 -6.17 14.28 7.82
C LEU A 85 -6.12 15.25 6.65
N ALA A 86 -6.01 14.77 5.41
CA ALA A 86 -6.05 15.64 4.24
C ALA A 86 -7.41 16.34 4.07
N ALA A 87 -8.52 15.67 4.41
CA ALA A 87 -9.85 16.28 4.40
C ALA A 87 -10.02 17.34 5.49
N LEU A 88 -9.62 17.01 6.73
CA LEU A 88 -9.64 17.94 7.86
C LEU A 88 -8.78 19.16 7.60
N ASN A 89 -7.58 18.98 7.05
CA ASN A 89 -6.68 20.07 6.72
C ASN A 89 -7.28 21.03 5.68
N ARG A 90 -7.92 20.50 4.62
CA ARG A 90 -8.61 21.33 3.63
C ARG A 90 -9.78 22.10 4.25
N TRP A 91 -10.51 21.48 5.17
CA TRP A 91 -11.59 22.13 5.89
C TRP A 91 -11.07 23.27 6.76
N LEU A 92 -10.05 23.02 7.60
CA LEU A 92 -9.41 24.04 8.45
C LEU A 92 -8.87 25.21 7.64
N HIS A 93 -8.13 24.93 6.56
CA HIS A 93 -7.59 25.97 5.68
C HIS A 93 -8.70 26.80 5.01
N SER A 94 -9.80 26.16 4.59
CA SER A 94 -10.94 26.86 4.00
C SER A 94 -11.67 27.72 5.02
N GLU A 95 -11.96 27.17 6.20
CA GLU A 95 -12.72 27.84 7.25
C GLU A 95 -11.93 29.00 7.86
N GLY A 96 -10.63 28.81 8.08
CA GLY A 96 -9.70 29.84 8.52
C GLY A 96 -9.69 31.05 7.59
N HIS A 97 -9.68 30.82 6.28
CA HIS A 97 -9.72 31.88 5.28
C HIS A 97 -11.07 32.63 5.24
N GLN A 98 -12.18 31.90 5.35
CA GLN A 98 -13.53 32.49 5.30
C GLN A 98 -13.87 33.30 6.55
N ARG A 99 -13.51 32.83 7.74
CA ARG A 99 -13.90 33.47 9.01
C ARG A 99 -12.95 34.58 9.45
N TYR A 100 -11.65 34.36 9.31
CA TYR A 100 -10.62 35.22 9.90
C TYR A 100 -9.82 36.01 8.85
N GLY A 101 -10.13 35.81 7.55
CA GLY A 101 -9.50 36.54 6.45
C GLY A 101 -7.99 36.25 6.30
N SER A 102 -7.47 35.23 6.98
CA SER A 102 -6.06 34.85 6.96
C SER A 102 -5.90 33.35 6.74
N SER A 103 -4.85 32.93 6.04
CA SER A 103 -4.51 31.51 5.85
C SER A 103 -4.00 30.83 7.12
N HIS A 104 -3.91 31.56 8.24
CA HIS A 104 -3.44 31.07 9.54
C HIS A 104 -4.53 31.24 10.62
N GLY A 105 -5.80 31.37 10.21
CA GLY A 105 -6.91 31.61 11.15
C GLY A 105 -7.25 30.40 12.02
N MET A 106 -7.10 29.18 11.50
CA MET A 106 -7.37 27.92 12.20
C MET A 106 -6.19 26.96 12.03
N VAL A 107 -5.25 27.00 12.96
CA VAL A 107 -4.02 26.20 12.91
C VAL A 107 -3.85 25.40 14.19
N ALA A 108 -3.52 24.12 14.04
CA ALA A 108 -3.24 23.22 15.17
C ALA A 108 -2.17 22.20 14.84
N THR A 109 -1.44 21.75 15.85
CA THR A 109 -0.59 20.56 15.79
C THR A 109 -1.46 19.31 15.78
N LEU A 110 -0.94 18.17 15.33
CA LEU A 110 -1.63 16.89 15.46
C LEU A 110 -0.63 15.75 15.58
N SER A 111 -0.78 14.97 16.64
CA SER A 111 -0.16 13.67 16.79
C SER A 111 -1.25 12.63 16.99
N ALA A 112 -1.32 11.65 16.09
CA ALA A 112 -2.26 10.53 16.17
C ALA A 112 -1.49 9.21 16.24
N LEU A 113 -1.93 8.34 17.15
CA LEU A 113 -1.45 6.98 17.36
C LEU A 113 -2.63 6.03 17.11
N VAL A 114 -2.48 5.12 16.14
CA VAL A 114 -3.40 4.01 15.97
C VAL A 114 -2.68 2.72 16.30
N VAL A 115 -3.22 1.92 17.22
CA VAL A 115 -2.73 0.58 17.54
C VAL A 115 -3.67 -0.43 16.91
N LYS A 116 -3.21 -1.18 15.92
CA LYS A 116 -3.98 -2.24 15.24
C LYS A 116 -3.14 -3.49 15.19
N SER A 117 -3.75 -4.62 15.57
CA SER A 117 -3.06 -5.91 15.68
C SER A 117 -1.82 -5.81 16.58
N ARG A 118 -0.60 -5.89 16.01
CA ARG A 118 0.68 -5.78 16.72
C ARG A 118 1.53 -4.62 16.22
N THR A 119 0.91 -3.63 15.59
CA THR A 119 1.59 -2.48 14.98
C THR A 119 0.96 -1.19 15.47
N ALA A 120 1.81 -0.22 15.80
CA ALA A 120 1.43 1.15 16.08
C ALA A 120 1.77 2.01 14.87
N TYR A 121 0.79 2.80 14.44
CA TYR A 121 0.80 3.69 13.29
C TYR A 121 0.76 5.11 13.81
N LEU A 122 1.77 5.90 13.49
CA LEU A 122 1.92 7.27 13.96
C LEU A 122 1.72 8.22 12.78
N PHE A 123 0.90 9.24 12.99
CA PHE A 123 0.72 10.39 12.10
C PHE A 123 1.06 11.64 12.89
N HIS A 124 2.01 12.45 12.40
CA HIS A 124 2.52 13.57 13.18
C HIS A 124 2.72 14.83 12.33
N LEU A 125 2.25 15.95 12.87
CA LEU A 125 2.44 17.32 12.40
C LEU A 125 2.56 18.25 13.60
N GLY A 126 3.41 19.27 13.51
CA GLY A 126 3.70 20.17 14.62
C GLY A 126 4.78 19.62 15.54
N ASP A 127 4.63 19.87 16.83
CA ASP A 127 5.64 19.66 17.87
C ASP A 127 5.13 18.89 19.09
N THR A 128 3.89 18.42 19.09
CA THR A 128 3.42 17.45 20.08
C THR A 128 4.22 16.15 20.00
N ARG A 129 4.52 15.54 21.15
CA ARG A 129 5.43 14.39 21.21
C ARG A 129 4.74 13.09 21.56
N ILE A 130 5.17 11.99 20.92
CA ILE A 130 4.77 10.61 21.26
C ILE A 130 6.00 9.86 21.75
N TYR A 131 5.92 9.30 22.96
CA TYR A 131 6.93 8.45 23.58
C TYR A 131 6.43 7.02 23.69
N ARG A 132 7.34 6.04 23.57
CA ARG A 132 7.10 4.64 23.94
C ARG A 132 7.97 4.24 25.12
N PHE A 133 7.34 3.64 26.11
CA PHE A 133 7.99 2.99 27.25
C PHE A 133 7.92 1.47 27.07
N ARG A 134 9.08 0.82 27.06
CA ARG A 134 9.19 -0.65 26.96
C ARG A 134 10.36 -1.13 27.80
N ASN A 135 10.12 -2.10 28.69
CA ASN A 135 11.17 -2.74 29.51
C ASN A 135 12.09 -1.77 30.29
N GLY A 136 11.58 -0.59 30.63
CA GLY A 136 12.37 0.46 31.32
C GLY A 136 13.12 1.41 30.40
N ASP A 137 13.04 1.23 29.07
CA ASP A 137 13.57 2.17 28.09
C ASP A 137 12.48 3.15 27.62
N VAL A 138 12.88 4.39 27.34
CA VAL A 138 12.02 5.44 26.76
C VAL A 138 12.56 5.85 25.38
N GLU A 139 11.68 5.82 24.37
CA GLU A 139 12.00 6.27 23.01
C GLU A 139 11.01 7.37 22.59
N CYS A 140 11.51 8.55 22.21
CA CYS A 140 10.70 9.55 21.53
C CYS A 140 10.53 9.15 20.06
N LEU A 141 9.28 9.03 19.60
CA LEU A 141 8.93 8.49 18.30
C LEU A 141 8.68 9.55 17.23
N THR A 142 8.41 10.78 17.65
CA THR A 142 8.12 11.95 16.80
C THR A 142 9.32 12.89 16.73
N ARG A 143 9.28 13.81 15.76
CA ARG A 143 10.31 14.85 15.59
C ARG A 143 9.63 16.18 15.36
N ASP A 144 9.94 17.14 16.23
CA ASP A 144 9.30 18.45 16.23
C ASP A 144 9.51 19.21 14.90
N HIS A 145 8.43 19.78 14.40
CA HIS A 145 8.39 20.61 13.20
C HIS A 145 8.45 22.11 13.57
N ARG A 146 9.57 22.57 14.14
CA ARG A 146 9.82 23.98 14.53
C ARG A 146 10.89 24.64 13.66
N ILE A 147 10.72 25.91 13.29
CA ILE A 147 11.76 26.77 12.69
C ILE A 147 12.02 27.95 13.64
N GLN A 148 13.29 28.29 13.84
CA GLN A 148 13.70 29.46 14.61
C GLN A 148 13.72 30.70 13.69
N VAL A 149 12.79 31.63 13.90
CA VAL A 149 12.64 32.84 13.05
C VAL A 149 13.39 34.03 13.63
N ARG A 150 13.45 34.14 14.97
CA ARG A 150 14.26 35.11 15.73
C ARG A 150 14.79 34.44 17.00
N SER A 151 15.76 35.07 17.68
CA SER A 151 16.48 34.54 18.84
C SER A 151 15.61 34.03 20.01
N GLU A 152 14.30 34.36 20.03
CA GLU A 152 13.37 33.99 21.11
C GLU A 152 12.00 33.48 20.62
N THR A 153 11.77 33.25 19.31
CA THR A 153 10.47 32.77 18.79
C THR A 153 10.62 31.60 17.83
N HIS A 154 10.00 30.47 18.19
CA HIS A 154 9.85 29.28 17.36
C HIS A 154 8.49 29.34 16.66
N CYS A 155 8.46 29.13 15.34
CA CYS A 155 7.21 28.94 14.60
C CYS A 155 7.10 27.50 14.11
N LEU A 156 5.88 27.01 13.94
CA LEU A 156 5.63 25.72 13.34
C LEU A 156 5.99 25.77 11.85
N SER A 157 6.82 24.83 11.40
CA SER A 157 7.14 24.63 9.99
C SER A 157 6.09 23.78 9.27
N ARG A 158 5.37 22.95 10.02
CA ARG A 158 4.29 22.09 9.55
C ARG A 158 3.23 21.99 10.64
N ALA A 159 1.99 22.26 10.29
CA ALA A 159 0.84 22.06 11.16
C ALA A 159 -0.43 21.92 10.31
N MET A 160 -1.51 21.46 10.92
CA MET A 160 -2.83 21.41 10.30
C MET A 160 -3.32 22.83 10.03
N GLY A 161 -3.90 23.07 8.85
CA GLY A 161 -4.50 24.35 8.46
C GLY A 161 -3.55 25.37 7.83
N ILE A 162 -2.22 25.17 7.90
CA ILE A 162 -1.24 26.14 7.35
C ILE A 162 -1.21 26.13 5.81
N GLU A 163 -1.12 24.94 5.20
CA GLU A 163 -1.03 24.78 3.75
C GLU A 163 -2.09 23.81 3.24
N ILE A 164 -2.56 23.97 2.00
CA ILE A 164 -3.54 23.06 1.38
C ILE A 164 -2.96 21.65 1.20
N ASN A 165 -1.67 21.56 0.86
CA ASN A 165 -0.98 20.29 0.62
C ASN A 165 -0.29 19.81 1.88
N LEU A 166 -0.92 18.85 2.55
CA LEU A 166 -0.46 18.34 3.83
C LEU A 166 0.74 17.39 3.66
N GLN A 167 1.84 17.67 4.36
CA GLN A 167 2.96 16.75 4.52
C GLN A 167 2.89 16.11 5.91
N ILE A 168 2.44 14.86 5.96
CA ILE A 168 2.29 14.10 7.22
C ILE A 168 3.52 13.24 7.42
N ASP A 169 4.16 13.36 8.59
CA ASP A 169 5.17 12.40 9.01
C ASP A 169 4.46 11.13 9.47
N TYR A 170 4.68 10.03 8.73
CA TYR A 170 4.06 8.74 8.97
C TYR A 170 5.11 7.69 9.33
N ARG A 171 4.94 7.02 10.46
CA ARG A 171 5.85 5.97 10.96
C ARG A 171 5.06 4.78 11.45
N THR A 172 5.62 3.57 11.29
CA THR A 172 5.08 2.34 11.87
C THR A 172 6.11 1.69 12.76
N ILE A 173 5.66 1.12 13.87
CA ILE A 173 6.52 0.41 14.83
C ILE A 173 5.81 -0.85 15.36
N PRO A 174 6.56 -1.92 15.67
CA PRO A 174 5.99 -3.11 16.31
C PRO A 174 5.59 -2.83 17.76
N VAL A 175 4.52 -3.48 18.21
CA VAL A 175 3.94 -3.36 19.55
C VAL A 175 4.07 -4.68 20.30
N GLU A 176 4.43 -4.57 21.57
CA GLU A 176 4.53 -5.67 22.52
C GLU A 176 3.51 -5.49 23.66
N GLN A 177 3.12 -6.61 24.26
CA GLN A 177 2.24 -6.57 25.42
C GLN A 177 2.97 -5.87 26.56
N GLY A 178 2.32 -4.91 27.21
CA GLY A 178 2.91 -4.05 28.23
C GLY A 178 3.51 -2.75 27.69
N ASP A 179 3.60 -2.54 26.37
CA ASP A 179 4.01 -1.26 25.81
C ASP A 179 3.08 -0.13 26.31
N LEU A 180 3.70 0.95 26.77
CA LEU A 180 2.99 2.17 27.19
C LEU A 180 3.37 3.31 26.26
N PHE A 181 2.37 3.92 25.65
CA PHE A 181 2.50 5.12 24.84
C PHE A 181 2.08 6.35 25.64
N LEU A 182 2.89 7.40 25.59
CA LEU A 182 2.63 8.71 26.19
C LEU A 182 2.62 9.76 25.08
N MET A 183 1.57 10.57 25.02
CA MET A 183 1.44 11.71 24.12
C MET A 183 1.34 12.99 24.95
N ILE A 184 2.15 13.99 24.67
CA ILE A 184 2.21 15.24 25.44
C ILE A 184 2.36 16.49 24.55
N THR A 185 1.84 17.62 25.04
CA THR A 185 2.01 18.96 24.44
C THR A 185 3.28 19.64 24.95
N ASP A 186 3.66 20.73 24.30
CA ASP A 186 4.87 21.49 24.60
C ASP A 186 4.85 22.21 25.94
N GLY A 187 3.66 22.56 26.43
CA GLY A 187 3.44 23.00 27.80
C GLY A 187 3.98 22.01 28.85
N ILE A 188 4.19 20.73 28.50
CA ILE A 188 4.86 19.75 29.36
C ILE A 188 6.32 19.56 28.95
N HIS A 189 6.60 19.21 27.68
CA HIS A 189 7.94 18.78 27.27
C HIS A 189 8.98 19.91 27.15
N ASP A 190 8.56 21.18 27.15
CA ASP A 190 9.49 22.31 27.23
C ASP A 190 9.94 22.61 28.67
N TYR A 191 9.24 22.06 29.67
CA TYR A 191 9.49 22.28 31.11
C TYR A 191 9.98 21.03 31.85
N LEU A 192 9.75 19.83 31.29
CA LEU A 192 10.22 18.55 31.81
C LEU A 192 11.23 17.93 30.85
N THR A 193 12.36 17.48 31.38
CA THR A 193 13.33 16.71 30.59
C THR A 193 12.84 15.28 30.36
N ASP A 194 13.37 14.59 29.35
CA ASP A 194 13.03 13.18 29.09
C ASP A 194 13.28 12.29 30.33
N ASP A 195 14.34 12.60 31.10
CA ASP A 195 14.65 11.91 32.37
C ASP A 195 13.60 12.18 33.47
N ASP A 196 13.06 13.40 33.54
CA ASP A 196 11.98 13.74 34.47
C ASP A 196 10.70 12.99 34.09
N ILE A 197 10.33 13.04 32.81
CA ILE A 197 9.15 12.35 32.28
C ILE A 197 9.25 10.86 32.57
N MET A 198 10.40 10.25 32.28
CA MET A 198 10.64 8.83 32.56
C MET A 198 10.45 8.48 34.04
N LYS A 199 11.00 9.28 34.96
CA LYS A 199 10.87 9.05 36.41
C LYS A 199 9.42 9.14 36.87
N LEU A 200 8.69 10.16 36.43
CA LEU A 200 7.30 10.39 36.84
C LEU A 200 6.36 9.30 36.33
N VAL A 201 6.56 8.87 35.07
CA VAL A 201 5.78 7.77 34.47
C VAL A 201 6.07 6.45 35.18
N LEU A 202 7.34 6.11 35.45
CA LEU A 202 7.70 4.86 36.13
C LEU A 202 7.24 4.83 37.59
N GLN A 203 7.22 5.97 38.29
CA GLN A 203 6.77 6.07 39.69
C GLN A 203 5.28 5.75 39.84
N HIS A 204 4.46 6.15 38.87
CA HIS A 204 3.01 5.98 38.91
C HIS A 204 2.48 4.99 37.88
N GLY A 205 3.36 4.24 37.20
CA GLY A 205 3.05 3.49 35.99
C GLY A 205 1.88 2.52 36.09
N VAL A 206 1.49 2.06 37.29
CA VAL A 206 0.29 1.23 37.49
C VAL A 206 -1.01 2.03 37.29
N ASP A 207 -1.07 3.28 37.77
CA ASP A 207 -2.23 4.18 37.70
C ASP A 207 -1.97 5.28 36.66
N LEU A 208 -2.46 5.06 35.44
CA LEU A 208 -2.25 5.97 34.31
C LEU A 208 -2.87 7.36 34.55
N THR A 209 -4.02 7.43 35.23
CA THR A 209 -4.69 8.71 35.51
C THR A 209 -3.83 9.56 36.43
N LYS A 210 -3.31 8.95 37.51
CA LYS A 210 -2.42 9.65 38.42
C LYS A 210 -1.09 10.05 37.77
N ALA A 211 -0.56 9.21 36.88
CA ALA A 211 0.64 9.54 36.11
C ALA A 211 0.42 10.77 35.20
N CYS A 212 -0.69 10.82 34.45
CA CYS A 212 -1.08 11.98 33.65
C CYS A 212 -1.21 13.26 34.49
N GLN A 213 -1.94 13.19 35.61
CA GLN A 213 -2.12 14.33 36.52
C GLN A 213 -0.79 14.82 37.10
N THR A 214 0.11 13.91 37.45
CA THR A 214 1.41 14.25 38.04
C THR A 214 2.29 14.99 37.03
N LEU A 215 2.35 14.52 35.76
CA LEU A 215 3.08 15.20 34.69
C LEU A 215 2.59 16.65 34.50
N VAL A 216 1.27 16.83 34.44
CA VAL A 216 0.64 18.15 34.30
C VAL A 216 0.96 19.04 35.51
N SER A 217 0.79 18.53 36.72
CA SER A 217 1.05 19.29 37.95
C SER A 217 2.50 19.71 38.10
N GLU A 218 3.45 18.84 37.72
CA GLU A 218 4.89 19.13 37.80
C GLU A 218 5.30 20.18 36.75
N ALA A 219 4.77 20.10 35.53
CA ALA A 219 5.01 21.11 34.50
C ALA A 219 4.50 22.50 34.94
N LEU A 220 3.29 22.56 35.52
CA LEU A 220 2.74 23.81 36.08
C LEU A 220 3.57 24.32 37.27
N ALA A 221 4.05 23.44 38.14
CA ALA A 221 4.91 23.79 39.27
C ALA A 221 6.26 24.36 38.82
N ARG A 222 6.81 23.88 37.70
CA ARG A 222 8.03 24.40 37.07
C ARG A 222 7.82 25.68 36.24
N GLY A 223 6.59 26.20 36.24
CA GLY A 223 6.27 27.50 35.66
C GLY A 223 5.79 27.46 34.22
N SER A 224 5.21 26.34 33.77
CA SER A 224 4.51 26.30 32.49
C SER A 224 3.45 27.40 32.40
N MET A 225 3.52 28.16 31.30
CA MET A 225 2.61 29.27 31.01
C MET A 225 1.57 28.90 29.94
N ASP A 226 1.68 27.71 29.35
CA ASP A 226 0.84 27.25 28.25
C ASP A 226 -0.24 26.26 28.72
N ASN A 227 -1.06 25.79 27.78
CA ASN A 227 -1.93 24.65 27.98
C ASN A 227 -1.10 23.37 28.17
N VAL A 228 -1.57 22.49 29.04
CA VAL A 228 -0.81 21.31 29.46
C VAL A 228 -1.66 20.06 29.34
N THR A 229 -1.30 19.21 28.38
CA THR A 229 -2.07 18.01 28.08
C THR A 229 -1.19 16.78 28.01
N SER A 230 -1.66 15.71 28.65
CA SER A 230 -1.05 14.39 28.61
C SER A 230 -2.09 13.31 28.33
N LEU A 231 -1.74 12.36 27.48
CA LEU A 231 -2.54 11.19 27.15
C LEU A 231 -1.65 9.94 27.23
N MET A 232 -2.12 8.91 27.92
CA MET A 232 -1.45 7.62 28.03
C MET A 232 -2.33 6.49 27.51
N ALA A 233 -1.72 5.54 26.80
CA ALA A 233 -2.35 4.31 26.34
C ALA A 233 -1.40 3.12 26.55
N ARG A 234 -1.81 2.16 27.40
CA ARG A 234 -1.08 0.92 27.67
C ARG A 234 -1.74 -0.26 26.98
N VAL A 235 -0.93 -1.07 26.32
CA VAL A 235 -1.35 -2.30 25.65
C VAL A 235 -1.37 -3.43 26.67
N GLU A 236 -2.53 -3.71 27.25
CA GLU A 236 -2.69 -4.76 28.28
C GLU A 236 -2.65 -6.16 27.66
N GLN A 237 -3.26 -6.30 26.49
CA GLN A 237 -3.37 -7.56 25.79
C GLN A 237 -3.33 -7.31 24.29
N LEU A 238 -2.45 -8.04 23.61
CA LEU A 238 -2.45 -8.09 22.16
C LEU A 238 -3.35 -9.24 21.69
N PRO A 239 -3.97 -9.10 20.51
CA PRO A 239 -4.66 -10.22 19.90
C PRO A 239 -3.74 -11.43 19.81
N ALA A 240 -4.29 -12.63 20.05
CA ALA A 240 -3.56 -13.86 19.78
C ALA A 240 -3.01 -13.80 18.35
N GLN A 241 -1.86 -14.42 18.12
CA GLN A 241 -1.29 -14.58 16.78
C GLN A 241 -2.12 -15.60 15.97
N ASP A 242 -3.45 -15.52 16.05
CA ASP A 242 -4.37 -16.27 15.23
C ASP A 242 -4.56 -15.46 13.96
N LYS A 243 -3.77 -15.85 12.96
CA LYS A 243 -4.07 -15.61 11.56
C LYS A 243 -5.55 -15.90 11.35
N HIS A 244 -6.39 -14.89 11.16
CA HIS A 244 -7.63 -15.06 10.39
C HIS A 244 -8.91 -15.54 11.14
N GLU A 245 -9.40 -14.78 12.14
CA GLU A 245 -10.75 -15.04 12.70
C GLU A 245 -11.90 -14.81 11.69
N PHE A 246 -11.71 -13.97 10.67
CA PHE A 246 -12.66 -13.84 9.55
C PHE A 246 -12.82 -15.16 8.76
N TYR A 247 -11.80 -16.03 8.80
CA TYR A 247 -11.74 -17.27 8.04
C TYR A 247 -12.24 -18.46 8.85
N HIS A 248 -12.43 -18.27 10.16
CA HIS A 248 -12.85 -19.30 11.10
C HIS A 248 -14.28 -19.83 10.85
N GLN A 249 -15.09 -19.14 10.04
CA GLN A 249 -16.37 -19.65 9.54
C GLN A 249 -16.22 -20.54 8.30
N LEU A 250 -15.17 -20.34 7.49
CA LEU A 250 -14.90 -21.12 6.26
C LEU A 250 -14.02 -22.35 6.52
N THR A 251 -13.16 -22.31 7.55
CA THR A 251 -12.35 -23.48 8.00
C THR A 251 -13.16 -24.58 8.71
N VAL A 252 -14.46 -24.39 8.93
CA VAL A 252 -15.34 -25.46 9.46
C VAL A 252 -15.84 -26.39 8.34
N LEU A 253 -15.77 -25.96 7.07
CA LEU A 253 -16.25 -26.75 5.96
C LEU A 253 -15.17 -27.74 5.48
N PRO A 254 -15.47 -29.05 5.41
CA PRO A 254 -14.54 -30.03 4.89
C PRO A 254 -14.25 -29.80 3.40
N PHE A 255 -13.12 -30.34 2.93
CA PHE A 255 -12.82 -30.35 1.50
C PHE A 255 -13.83 -31.26 0.79
N PRO A 256 -14.24 -30.92 -0.45
CA PRO A 256 -15.14 -31.77 -1.19
C PRO A 256 -14.49 -33.11 -1.52
N PRO A 257 -15.25 -34.22 -1.55
CA PRO A 257 -14.76 -35.49 -2.07
C PRO A 257 -14.42 -35.34 -3.58
N PRO A 258 -13.66 -36.28 -4.16
CA PRO A 258 -13.36 -36.27 -5.60
C PRO A 258 -14.64 -36.13 -6.44
N LEU A 259 -14.72 -35.05 -7.20
CA LEU A 259 -15.92 -34.70 -7.98
C LEU A 259 -15.88 -35.42 -9.34
N VAL A 260 -17.01 -36.02 -9.72
CA VAL A 260 -17.17 -36.74 -11.00
C VAL A 260 -18.33 -36.18 -11.82
N PRO A 261 -18.27 -36.23 -13.17
CA PRO A 261 -19.38 -35.84 -14.02
C PRO A 261 -20.71 -36.49 -13.62
N GLY A 262 -21.76 -35.69 -13.52
CA GLY A 262 -23.11 -36.11 -13.13
C GLY A 262 -23.40 -36.04 -11.62
N MET A 263 -22.38 -35.89 -10.77
CA MET A 263 -22.55 -35.67 -9.33
C MET A 263 -23.22 -34.31 -9.06
N SER A 264 -24.08 -34.23 -8.03
CA SER A 264 -24.63 -32.96 -7.54
C SER A 264 -24.07 -32.65 -6.16
N MET A 265 -23.61 -31.40 -5.97
CA MET A 265 -23.06 -30.89 -4.71
C MET A 265 -23.66 -29.49 -4.46
N ASP A 266 -24.37 -29.31 -3.34
CA ASP A 266 -24.97 -28.03 -2.93
C ASP A 266 -25.81 -27.33 -4.04
N GLY A 267 -26.50 -28.14 -4.87
CA GLY A 267 -27.32 -27.68 -6.00
C GLY A 267 -26.54 -27.39 -7.30
N TYR A 268 -25.25 -27.76 -7.35
CA TYR A 268 -24.43 -27.68 -8.54
C TYR A 268 -24.17 -29.07 -9.10
N ARG A 269 -24.63 -29.31 -10.33
CA ARG A 269 -24.39 -30.57 -11.03
C ARG A 269 -23.10 -30.49 -11.84
N ILE A 270 -22.11 -31.30 -11.49
CA ILE A 270 -20.81 -31.36 -12.14
C ILE A 270 -20.98 -31.84 -13.58
N ILE A 271 -20.48 -31.07 -14.54
CA ILE A 271 -20.50 -31.43 -15.97
C ILE A 271 -19.19 -32.12 -16.34
N ARG A 272 -18.06 -31.47 -16.06
CA ARG A 272 -16.71 -31.98 -16.36
C ARG A 272 -15.64 -31.21 -15.60
N GLU A 273 -14.48 -31.82 -15.45
CA GLU A 273 -13.26 -31.11 -15.07
C GLU A 273 -12.81 -30.19 -16.22
N VAL A 274 -12.36 -28.98 -15.86
CA VAL A 274 -11.84 -27.97 -16.79
C VAL A 274 -10.33 -27.92 -16.69
N HIS A 275 -9.81 -27.91 -15.47
CA HIS A 275 -8.38 -27.83 -15.20
C HIS A 275 -8.06 -28.34 -13.79
N ALA A 276 -7.03 -29.16 -13.65
CA ALA A 276 -6.42 -29.48 -12.38
C ALA A 276 -5.02 -28.87 -12.29
N SER A 277 -4.78 -28.10 -11.25
CA SER A 277 -3.47 -27.57 -10.89
C SER A 277 -3.02 -28.19 -9.56
N LYS A 278 -1.73 -28.05 -9.21
CA LYS A 278 -1.26 -28.45 -7.88
C LYS A 278 -2.06 -27.80 -6.74
N ARG A 279 -2.57 -26.58 -6.96
CA ARG A 279 -3.20 -25.75 -5.93
C ARG A 279 -4.72 -25.73 -5.97
N SER A 280 -5.38 -26.20 -7.01
CA SER A 280 -6.85 -26.16 -7.08
C SER A 280 -7.34 -26.92 -8.30
N GLU A 281 -8.57 -27.41 -8.21
CA GLU A 281 -9.26 -28.06 -9.31
C GLU A 281 -10.46 -27.19 -9.73
N LEU A 282 -10.66 -27.06 -11.03
CA LEU A 282 -11.73 -26.28 -11.63
C LEU A 282 -12.69 -27.22 -12.35
N PHE A 283 -13.96 -27.16 -11.98
CA PHE A 283 -15.03 -27.95 -12.58
C PHE A 283 -16.06 -27.05 -13.23
N LEU A 284 -16.47 -27.39 -14.45
CA LEU A 284 -17.67 -26.80 -15.05
C LEU A 284 -18.88 -27.49 -14.42
N ALA A 285 -19.79 -26.69 -13.87
CA ALA A 285 -21.02 -27.17 -13.26
C ALA A 285 -22.24 -26.44 -13.80
N PHE A 286 -23.41 -27.08 -13.69
CA PHE A 286 -24.70 -26.47 -13.95
C PHE A 286 -25.33 -26.10 -12.61
N ASP A 287 -25.65 -24.83 -12.43
CA ASP A 287 -26.40 -24.37 -11.27
C ASP A 287 -27.91 -24.62 -11.48
N GLU A 288 -28.48 -25.50 -10.66
CA GLU A 288 -29.87 -25.94 -10.80
C GLU A 288 -30.91 -24.87 -10.42
N GLU A 289 -30.53 -23.85 -9.63
CA GLU A 289 -31.46 -22.76 -9.27
C GLU A 289 -31.51 -21.67 -10.33
N THR A 290 -30.35 -21.20 -10.79
CA THR A 290 -30.28 -20.11 -11.79
C THR A 290 -30.39 -20.62 -13.23
N ASN A 291 -30.29 -21.92 -13.45
CA ASN A 291 -30.23 -22.57 -14.76
C ASN A 291 -29.09 -22.03 -15.65
N THR A 292 -27.94 -21.75 -15.04
CA THR A 292 -26.74 -21.26 -15.73
C THR A 292 -25.53 -22.16 -15.52
N GLN A 293 -24.53 -22.05 -16.41
CA GLN A 293 -23.24 -22.71 -16.22
C GLN A 293 -22.33 -21.84 -15.35
N VAL A 294 -21.65 -22.49 -14.41
CA VAL A 294 -20.71 -21.86 -13.48
C VAL A 294 -19.42 -22.66 -13.39
N LEU A 295 -18.35 -22.03 -12.92
CA LEU A 295 -17.11 -22.70 -12.58
C LEU A 295 -17.03 -22.89 -11.07
N LEU A 296 -16.82 -24.13 -10.63
CA LEU A 296 -16.50 -24.45 -9.25
C LEU A 296 -14.99 -24.59 -9.11
N LYS A 297 -14.39 -23.71 -8.31
CA LYS A 297 -13.01 -23.85 -7.86
C LYS A 297 -13.02 -24.54 -6.51
N VAL A 298 -12.37 -25.70 -6.44
CA VAL A 298 -12.23 -26.49 -5.22
C VAL A 298 -10.76 -26.58 -4.81
N PRO A 299 -10.46 -26.61 -3.51
CA PRO A 299 -9.10 -26.79 -3.05
C PRO A 299 -8.60 -28.21 -3.38
N SER A 300 -7.30 -28.37 -3.60
CA SER A 300 -6.72 -29.69 -3.86
C SER A 300 -6.58 -30.46 -2.55
N ILE A 301 -7.05 -31.71 -2.54
CA ILE A 301 -6.97 -32.60 -1.37
C ILE A 301 -5.54 -32.83 -0.85
N ASN A 302 -4.53 -32.62 -1.70
CA ASN A 302 -3.12 -32.74 -1.32
C ASN A 302 -2.66 -31.69 -0.28
N TYR A 303 -3.47 -30.66 -0.04
CA TYR A 303 -3.18 -29.55 0.87
C TYR A 303 -4.25 -29.38 1.96
N GLU A 304 -5.04 -30.42 2.24
CA GLU A 304 -6.06 -30.41 3.30
C GLU A 304 -5.47 -30.14 4.70
N ASP A 305 -4.23 -30.56 4.93
CA ASP A 305 -3.50 -30.35 6.18
C ASP A 305 -2.58 -29.12 6.17
N ASP A 306 -2.61 -28.27 5.13
CA ASP A 306 -1.77 -27.06 5.01
C ASP A 306 -2.58 -25.78 5.31
N PRO A 307 -2.49 -25.22 6.53
CA PRO A 307 -3.24 -24.02 6.90
C PRO A 307 -2.87 -22.80 6.06
N THR A 308 -1.61 -22.70 5.61
CA THR A 308 -1.15 -21.56 4.82
C THR A 308 -1.78 -21.58 3.44
N TYR A 309 -1.90 -22.76 2.85
CA TYR A 309 -2.60 -22.95 1.59
C TYR A 309 -4.10 -22.66 1.72
N ILE A 310 -4.76 -23.17 2.77
CA ILE A 310 -6.19 -22.92 3.02
C ILE A 310 -6.44 -21.41 3.16
N ASP A 311 -5.60 -20.71 3.92
CA ASP A 311 -5.67 -19.25 4.05
C ASP A 311 -5.60 -18.55 2.70
N LEU A 312 -4.66 -18.94 1.82
CA LEU A 312 -4.54 -18.35 0.49
C LEU A 312 -5.76 -18.61 -0.40
N PHE A 313 -6.32 -19.82 -0.36
CA PHE A 313 -7.52 -20.18 -1.11
C PHE A 313 -8.73 -19.35 -0.67
N LEU A 314 -8.91 -19.19 0.64
CA LEU A 314 -9.98 -18.39 1.21
C LEU A 314 -9.78 -16.89 0.95
N HIS A 315 -8.53 -16.43 0.99
CA HIS A 315 -8.15 -15.05 0.74
C HIS A 315 -8.49 -14.67 -0.71
N GLU A 316 -8.25 -15.57 -1.66
CA GLU A 316 -8.68 -15.39 -3.04
C GLU A 316 -10.20 -15.19 -3.15
N SER A 317 -11.00 -16.08 -2.53
CA SER A 317 -12.46 -15.93 -2.55
C SER A 317 -12.91 -14.61 -1.92
N TRP A 318 -12.24 -14.17 -0.86
CA TRP A 318 -12.53 -12.91 -0.18
C TRP A 318 -12.24 -11.69 -1.05
N ILE A 319 -11.15 -11.72 -1.81
CA ILE A 319 -10.77 -10.67 -2.76
C ILE A 319 -11.81 -10.56 -3.87
N GLY A 320 -12.12 -11.67 -4.54
CA GLY A 320 -12.98 -11.61 -5.71
C GLY A 320 -14.42 -11.18 -5.39
N LYS A 321 -14.93 -11.44 -4.18
CA LYS A 321 -16.24 -10.91 -3.73
C LYS A 321 -16.30 -9.38 -3.65
N ARG A 322 -15.14 -8.71 -3.57
CA ARG A 322 -15.02 -7.24 -3.46
C ARG A 322 -14.75 -6.56 -4.80
N LEU A 323 -14.56 -7.34 -5.85
CA LEU A 323 -14.31 -6.88 -7.21
C LEU A 323 -15.60 -7.04 -8.02
N ASP A 324 -16.08 -5.94 -8.58
CA ASP A 324 -17.17 -5.93 -9.55
C ASP A 324 -16.72 -5.09 -10.74
N ASN A 325 -16.22 -5.78 -11.77
CA ASN A 325 -15.68 -5.17 -12.97
C ASN A 325 -15.86 -6.13 -14.16
N PRO A 326 -16.27 -5.67 -15.35
CA PRO A 326 -16.47 -6.54 -16.51
C PRO A 326 -15.21 -7.28 -16.96
N HIS A 327 -14.01 -6.74 -16.68
CA HIS A 327 -12.71 -7.32 -17.06
C HIS A 327 -12.03 -8.13 -15.95
N VAL A 328 -12.78 -8.49 -14.89
CA VAL A 328 -12.34 -9.41 -13.84
C VAL A 328 -13.40 -10.49 -13.68
N VAL A 329 -12.99 -11.74 -13.50
CA VAL A 329 -13.92 -12.84 -13.28
C VAL A 329 -14.74 -12.61 -12.01
N LYS A 330 -16.05 -12.74 -12.12
CA LYS A 330 -16.97 -12.53 -11.01
C LYS A 330 -17.04 -13.76 -10.11
N ILE A 331 -16.84 -13.55 -8.81
CA ILE A 331 -17.24 -14.54 -7.80
C ILE A 331 -18.75 -14.43 -7.57
N LEU A 332 -19.46 -15.53 -7.74
CA LEU A 332 -20.90 -15.60 -7.58
C LEU A 332 -21.24 -15.96 -6.13
N ASP A 333 -21.71 -14.98 -5.37
CA ASP A 333 -22.15 -15.18 -3.98
C ASP A 333 -23.61 -15.63 -3.95
N HIS A 334 -23.83 -16.88 -3.57
CA HIS A 334 -25.17 -17.46 -3.44
C HIS A 334 -25.50 -17.60 -1.96
N ALA A 335 -26.72 -17.24 -1.56
CA ALA A 335 -27.23 -17.38 -0.19
C ALA A 335 -27.58 -18.84 0.18
N ARG A 336 -26.78 -19.81 -0.28
CA ARG A 336 -26.97 -21.24 0.02
C ARG A 336 -26.04 -21.67 1.14
N SER A 337 -26.53 -22.59 1.98
CA SER A 337 -25.68 -23.29 2.94
C SER A 337 -24.71 -24.18 2.17
N LYS A 338 -23.41 -24.00 2.40
CA LYS A 338 -22.35 -24.82 1.81
C LYS A 338 -22.06 -25.99 2.72
N THR A 339 -21.95 -27.18 2.15
CA THR A 339 -21.51 -28.40 2.86
C THR A 339 -20.00 -28.58 2.78
N PHE A 340 -19.37 -28.07 1.72
CA PHE A 340 -17.93 -28.20 1.46
C PHE A 340 -17.27 -26.86 1.14
N LEU A 341 -15.94 -26.82 1.23
CA LEU A 341 -15.16 -25.65 0.84
C LEU A 341 -15.02 -25.55 -0.69
N TYR A 342 -15.63 -24.53 -1.29
CA TYR A 342 -15.49 -24.21 -2.72
C TYR A 342 -15.86 -22.74 -3.02
N THR A 343 -15.37 -22.25 -4.16
CA THR A 343 -15.68 -20.92 -4.70
C THR A 343 -16.42 -21.07 -6.02
N VAL A 344 -17.52 -20.32 -6.18
CA VAL A 344 -18.30 -20.31 -7.43
C VAL A 344 -17.90 -19.08 -8.23
N LEU A 345 -17.51 -19.29 -9.48
CA LEU A 345 -17.07 -18.29 -10.43
C LEU A 345 -18.04 -18.27 -11.62
N GLU A 346 -18.19 -17.12 -12.26
CA GLU A 346 -18.83 -17.07 -13.58
C GLU A 346 -18.07 -17.97 -14.57
N HIS A 347 -18.79 -18.64 -15.46
CA HIS A 347 -18.16 -19.41 -16.54
C HIS A 347 -17.84 -18.47 -17.71
N VAL A 348 -16.55 -18.26 -17.97
CA VAL A 348 -16.08 -17.51 -19.14
C VAL A 348 -15.89 -18.47 -20.30
N GLU A 349 -16.78 -18.42 -21.29
CA GLU A 349 -16.68 -19.26 -22.46
C GLU A 349 -15.74 -18.63 -23.50
N GLY A 350 -14.57 -19.23 -23.69
CA GLY A 350 -13.52 -18.67 -24.55
C GLY A 350 -12.21 -19.42 -24.46
N GLN A 351 -11.11 -18.71 -24.66
CA GLN A 351 -9.76 -19.25 -24.61
C GLN A 351 -8.85 -18.40 -23.71
N THR A 352 -7.75 -18.97 -23.24
CA THR A 352 -6.73 -18.21 -22.52
C THR A 352 -5.99 -17.29 -23.48
N LEU A 353 -5.42 -16.20 -22.95
CA LEU A 353 -4.57 -15.31 -23.75
C LEU A 353 -3.36 -16.09 -24.30
N ARG A 354 -2.81 -17.05 -23.53
CA ARG A 354 -1.74 -17.94 -24.01
C ARG A 354 -2.15 -18.68 -25.29
N GLN A 355 -3.35 -19.26 -25.32
CA GLN A 355 -3.86 -19.95 -26.50
C GLN A 355 -4.07 -18.97 -27.65
N TRP A 356 -4.69 -17.82 -27.37
CA TRP A 356 -4.89 -16.76 -28.38
C TRP A 356 -3.57 -16.31 -29.02
N MET A 357 -2.51 -16.14 -28.23
CA MET A 357 -1.17 -15.79 -28.73
C MET A 357 -0.57 -16.88 -29.63
N SER A 358 -0.81 -18.16 -29.30
CA SER A 358 -0.39 -19.28 -30.15
C SER A 358 -1.14 -19.31 -31.49
N ASP A 359 -2.43 -18.99 -31.47
CA ASP A 359 -3.28 -18.95 -32.66
C ASP A 359 -3.04 -17.70 -33.52
N HIS A 360 -2.50 -16.64 -32.92
CA HIS A 360 -2.20 -15.35 -33.56
C HIS A 360 -0.72 -14.97 -33.35
N PRO A 361 0.23 -15.66 -33.99
CA PRO A 361 1.67 -15.40 -33.80
C PRO A 361 2.15 -14.04 -34.31
N GLN A 362 1.35 -13.37 -35.15
CA GLN A 362 1.60 -12.01 -35.66
C GLN A 362 0.30 -11.20 -35.62
N PRO A 363 -0.16 -10.80 -34.42
CA PRO A 363 -1.44 -10.12 -34.30
C PRO A 363 -1.35 -8.67 -34.81
N PRO A 364 -2.43 -8.11 -35.36
CA PRO A 364 -2.52 -6.67 -35.62
C PRO A 364 -2.26 -5.86 -34.34
N LEU A 365 -1.49 -4.78 -34.46
CA LEU A 365 -1.17 -3.91 -33.30
C LEU A 365 -2.42 -3.40 -32.58
N GLN A 366 -3.50 -3.16 -33.32
CA GLN A 366 -4.77 -2.69 -32.76
C GLN A 366 -5.43 -3.74 -31.86
N ASP A 367 -5.34 -5.03 -32.22
CA ASP A 367 -5.94 -6.11 -31.43
C ASP A 367 -5.20 -6.25 -30.10
N VAL A 368 -3.87 -6.18 -30.13
CA VAL A 368 -3.04 -6.19 -28.92
C VAL A 368 -3.36 -4.99 -28.03
N ARG A 369 -3.47 -3.78 -28.60
CA ARG A 369 -3.86 -2.58 -27.85
C ARG A 369 -5.23 -2.72 -27.18
N ASN A 370 -6.22 -3.26 -27.90
CA ASN A 370 -7.57 -3.48 -27.36
C ASN A 370 -7.54 -4.48 -26.20
N ILE A 371 -6.73 -5.54 -26.30
CA ILE A 371 -6.56 -6.52 -25.21
C ILE A 371 -5.91 -5.85 -23.99
N VAL A 372 -4.83 -5.11 -24.20
CA VAL A 372 -4.09 -4.41 -23.12
C VAL A 372 -4.94 -3.38 -22.41
N GLU A 373 -5.76 -2.61 -23.15
CA GLU A 373 -6.68 -1.64 -22.56
C GLU A 373 -7.69 -2.32 -21.63
N GLN A 374 -8.28 -3.43 -22.05
CA GLN A 374 -9.21 -4.20 -21.22
C GLN A 374 -8.54 -4.79 -19.97
N ILE A 375 -7.32 -5.34 -20.10
CA ILE A 375 -6.54 -5.83 -18.95
C ILE A 375 -6.24 -4.67 -17.98
N ALA A 376 -5.86 -3.50 -18.50
CA ALA A 376 -5.58 -2.32 -17.69
C ALA A 376 -6.82 -1.84 -16.92
N ILE A 377 -8.01 -1.88 -17.52
CA ILE A 377 -9.28 -1.58 -16.82
C ILE A 377 -9.53 -2.60 -15.71
N GLY A 378 -9.27 -3.89 -15.96
CA GLY A 378 -9.34 -4.94 -14.94
C GLY A 378 -8.38 -4.68 -13.77
N LEU A 379 -7.10 -4.42 -14.03
CA LEU A 379 -6.09 -4.08 -13.02
C LEU A 379 -6.45 -2.81 -12.23
N CYS A 380 -7.02 -1.80 -12.88
CA CYS A 380 -7.49 -0.59 -12.20
C CYS A 380 -8.58 -0.90 -11.16
N ALA A 381 -9.39 -1.96 -11.36
CA ALA A 381 -10.37 -2.38 -10.36
C ALA A 381 -9.69 -2.88 -9.07
N PHE A 382 -8.56 -3.58 -9.19
CA PHE A 382 -7.73 -3.97 -8.05
C PHE A 382 -7.10 -2.75 -7.38
N HIS A 383 -6.44 -1.89 -8.16
CA HIS A 383 -5.71 -0.72 -7.64
C HIS A 383 -6.63 0.25 -6.88
N ARG A 384 -7.85 0.47 -7.39
CA ARG A 384 -8.90 1.28 -6.69
C ARG A 384 -9.29 0.73 -5.31
N LYS A 385 -9.05 -0.55 -5.06
CA LYS A 385 -9.28 -1.23 -3.77
C LYS A 385 -8.00 -1.45 -2.98
N GLU A 386 -6.90 -0.78 -3.35
CA GLU A 386 -5.55 -0.95 -2.75
C GLU A 386 -5.06 -2.40 -2.81
N MET A 387 -5.45 -3.09 -3.88
CA MET A 387 -5.03 -4.46 -4.18
C MET A 387 -4.04 -4.45 -5.34
N ILE A 388 -2.97 -5.24 -5.25
CA ILE A 388 -1.98 -5.43 -6.31
C ILE A 388 -2.12 -6.87 -6.81
N HIS A 389 -2.20 -7.08 -8.12
CA HIS A 389 -2.49 -8.41 -8.69
C HIS A 389 -1.33 -9.40 -8.53
N GLN A 390 -0.09 -8.95 -8.78
CA GLN A 390 1.19 -9.66 -8.62
C GLN A 390 1.49 -10.88 -9.52
N ASP A 391 0.49 -11.57 -10.07
CA ASP A 391 0.71 -12.75 -10.94
C ASP A 391 0.01 -12.61 -12.29
N LEU A 392 0.23 -11.46 -12.96
CA LEU A 392 -0.32 -11.22 -14.29
C LEU A 392 0.50 -11.97 -15.35
N LYS A 393 -0.12 -12.93 -16.02
CA LYS A 393 0.47 -13.76 -17.07
C LYS A 393 -0.60 -14.21 -18.08
N PRO A 394 -0.22 -14.64 -19.29
CA PRO A 394 -1.19 -15.03 -20.33
C PRO A 394 -2.12 -16.20 -19.95
N GLU A 395 -1.71 -17.04 -19.00
CA GLU A 395 -2.54 -18.13 -18.48
C GLU A 395 -3.67 -17.63 -17.56
N ASN A 396 -3.50 -16.46 -16.95
CA ASN A 396 -4.43 -15.86 -15.98
C ASN A 396 -5.40 -14.85 -16.63
N ILE A 397 -5.43 -14.82 -17.97
CA ILE A 397 -6.29 -13.93 -18.76
C ILE A 397 -7.09 -14.79 -19.74
N MET A 398 -8.40 -14.57 -19.82
CA MET A 398 -9.27 -15.19 -20.82
C MET A 398 -9.85 -14.16 -21.77
N ILE A 399 -10.04 -14.58 -23.02
CA ILE A 399 -10.76 -13.85 -24.05
C ILE A 399 -12.00 -14.66 -24.39
N ASP A 400 -13.18 -14.06 -24.17
CA ASP A 400 -14.45 -14.72 -24.48
C ASP A 400 -14.74 -14.73 -25.99
N ARG A 401 -15.83 -15.41 -26.39
CA ARG A 401 -16.27 -15.49 -27.79
C ARG A 401 -16.59 -14.13 -28.45
N PHE A 402 -16.82 -13.09 -27.65
CA PHE A 402 -17.15 -11.74 -28.11
C PHE A 402 -15.94 -10.79 -28.10
N GLY A 403 -14.77 -11.27 -27.67
CA GLY A 403 -13.54 -10.48 -27.58
C GLY A 403 -13.39 -9.70 -26.27
N TYR A 404 -14.23 -9.96 -25.25
CA TYR A 404 -14.03 -9.39 -23.93
C TYR A 404 -12.92 -10.12 -23.18
N VAL A 405 -12.00 -9.34 -22.63
CA VAL A 405 -10.87 -9.82 -21.86
C VAL A 405 -11.20 -9.79 -20.38
N LYS A 406 -10.95 -10.90 -19.68
CA LYS A 406 -11.16 -11.04 -18.24
C LYS A 406 -9.92 -11.61 -17.56
N ILE A 407 -9.53 -10.99 -16.44
CA ILE A 407 -8.56 -11.54 -15.50
C ILE A 407 -9.25 -12.62 -14.66
N ILE A 408 -8.69 -13.84 -14.63
CA ILE A 408 -9.38 -15.02 -14.07
C ILE A 408 -8.74 -15.61 -12.80
N ASP A 409 -7.54 -15.17 -12.40
CA ASP A 409 -6.85 -15.69 -11.22
C ASP A 409 -6.22 -14.56 -10.42
N PHE A 410 -6.63 -14.42 -9.16
CA PHE A 410 -6.10 -13.44 -8.22
C PHE A 410 -5.66 -14.10 -6.91
N GLY A 411 -5.31 -15.40 -6.93
CA GLY A 411 -4.79 -16.12 -5.75
C GLY A 411 -3.47 -15.55 -5.22
N SER A 412 -2.74 -14.81 -6.06
CA SER A 412 -1.51 -14.11 -5.70
C SER A 412 -1.72 -12.63 -5.36
N THR A 413 -2.96 -12.13 -5.33
CA THR A 413 -3.22 -10.72 -5.06
C THR A 413 -2.83 -10.34 -3.62
N LYS A 414 -2.36 -9.11 -3.47
CA LYS A 414 -1.92 -8.51 -2.21
C LYS A 414 -2.83 -7.35 -1.84
N VAL A 415 -3.25 -7.26 -0.58
CA VAL A 415 -4.12 -6.18 -0.07
C VAL A 415 -3.37 -5.40 0.99
N ALA A 416 -3.18 -4.09 0.77
CA ALA A 416 -2.33 -3.25 1.62
C ALA A 416 -2.78 -3.22 3.11
N GLY A 417 -4.08 -3.28 3.40
CA GLY A 417 -4.62 -3.22 4.77
C GLY A 417 -4.75 -4.56 5.52
N VAL A 418 -4.61 -5.70 4.82
CA VAL A 418 -4.73 -7.06 5.40
C VAL A 418 -3.37 -7.62 5.79
N GLU A 419 -2.30 -7.28 5.06
CA GLU A 419 -0.93 -7.67 5.44
C GLU A 419 -0.41 -6.93 6.68
N GLU A 420 -1.07 -5.88 7.15
CA GLU A 420 -0.83 -5.31 8.48
C GLU A 420 -1.11 -6.33 9.62
N ILE A 421 -1.91 -7.36 9.31
CA ILE A 421 -2.40 -8.38 10.23
C ILE A 421 -1.63 -9.71 10.05
N ALA A 422 -0.96 -9.91 8.92
CA ALA A 422 -0.27 -11.15 8.56
C ALA A 422 1.24 -10.95 8.40
N THR A 423 2.03 -11.86 8.96
CA THR A 423 3.47 -11.98 8.63
C THR A 423 3.61 -12.13 7.11
N PRO A 424 4.68 -11.63 6.47
CA PRO A 424 4.92 -11.87 5.06
C PRO A 424 5.04 -13.38 4.88
N ILE A 425 3.98 -14.03 4.39
CA ILE A 425 4.08 -15.38 3.89
C ILE A 425 4.98 -15.22 2.67
N GLU A 426 6.23 -15.68 2.76
CA GLU A 426 7.09 -15.83 1.59
C GLU A 426 6.36 -16.74 0.62
N ARG A 427 5.71 -16.15 -0.38
CA ARG A 427 5.02 -16.89 -1.43
C ARG A 427 6.14 -17.37 -2.37
N PRO A 428 6.44 -18.67 -2.46
CA PRO A 428 7.43 -19.14 -3.41
C PRO A 428 6.91 -18.85 -4.82
N TYR A 429 7.58 -17.92 -5.53
CA TYR A 429 7.35 -17.67 -6.94
C TYR A 429 7.58 -18.97 -7.70
N MET A 430 6.58 -19.45 -8.45
CA MET A 430 6.78 -20.63 -9.29
C MET A 430 7.79 -20.33 -10.39
N LEU A 431 8.62 -21.32 -10.75
CA LEU A 431 9.67 -21.23 -11.77
C LEU A 431 9.21 -20.57 -13.09
N GLY A 432 7.96 -20.76 -13.54
CA GLY A 432 7.44 -20.15 -14.77
C GLY A 432 6.84 -18.73 -14.64
N THR A 433 6.50 -18.28 -13.42
CA THR A 433 5.96 -16.93 -13.15
C THR A 433 7.06 -15.86 -13.17
N ALA A 434 8.33 -16.25 -13.02
CA ALA A 434 9.47 -15.34 -12.97
C ALA A 434 9.60 -14.45 -14.22
N ASN A 435 9.15 -14.91 -15.39
CA ASN A 435 9.26 -14.17 -16.65
C ASN A 435 8.42 -12.88 -16.70
N TYR A 436 7.29 -12.84 -16.00
CA TYR A 436 6.41 -11.66 -15.91
C TYR A 436 6.58 -10.89 -14.59
N THR A 437 7.31 -11.48 -13.64
CA THR A 437 7.48 -10.92 -12.30
C THR A 437 8.40 -9.71 -12.34
N ALA A 438 7.95 -8.62 -11.73
CA ALA A 438 8.74 -7.41 -11.61
C ALA A 438 10.05 -7.64 -10.80
N PRO A 439 11.20 -7.08 -11.20
CA PRO A 439 12.49 -7.37 -10.57
C PRO A 439 12.57 -7.12 -9.06
N GLU A 440 11.82 -6.14 -8.55
CA GLU A 440 11.75 -5.83 -7.13
C GLU A 440 11.23 -7.02 -6.29
N TYR A 441 10.33 -7.84 -6.84
CA TYR A 441 9.83 -9.04 -6.18
C TYR A 441 10.90 -10.12 -6.05
N LEU A 442 11.75 -10.28 -7.08
CA LEU A 442 12.88 -11.21 -7.07
C LEU A 442 13.97 -10.79 -6.07
N GLN A 443 14.01 -9.51 -5.71
CA GLN A 443 14.90 -8.96 -4.69
C GLN A 443 14.28 -8.97 -3.28
N GLY A 444 13.05 -9.47 -3.13
CA GLY A 444 12.34 -9.51 -1.85
C GLY A 444 11.75 -8.17 -1.41
N TYR A 445 11.74 -7.15 -2.28
CA TYR A 445 11.07 -5.89 -2.00
C TYR A 445 9.55 -6.01 -2.20
N ALA A 446 8.80 -5.17 -1.49
CA ALA A 446 7.36 -5.08 -1.68
C ALA A 446 7.04 -4.47 -3.04
N GLY A 447 6.14 -5.11 -3.79
CA GLY A 447 5.62 -4.55 -5.03
C GLY A 447 4.62 -3.42 -4.82
N SER A 448 4.32 -2.73 -5.91
CA SER A 448 3.37 -1.62 -6.00
C SER A 448 2.51 -1.77 -7.26
N GLU A 449 1.62 -0.83 -7.52
CA GLU A 449 0.90 -0.74 -8.80
C GLU A 449 1.86 -0.75 -10.01
N ARG A 450 3.08 -0.20 -9.83
CA ARG A 450 4.14 -0.20 -10.86
C ARG A 450 4.69 -1.59 -11.17
N SER A 451 4.48 -2.56 -10.28
CA SER A 451 4.86 -3.95 -10.51
C SER A 451 3.85 -4.66 -11.42
N ASP A 452 2.56 -4.34 -11.30
CA ASP A 452 1.54 -4.80 -12.25
C ASP A 452 1.73 -4.16 -13.63
N ILE A 453 2.13 -2.87 -13.67
CA ILE A 453 2.51 -2.19 -14.93
C ILE A 453 3.67 -2.90 -15.63
N PHE A 454 4.71 -3.29 -14.89
CA PHE A 454 5.82 -4.08 -15.45
C PHE A 454 5.31 -5.38 -16.06
N SER A 455 4.49 -6.13 -15.31
CA SER A 455 3.95 -7.42 -15.76
C SER A 455 3.11 -7.26 -17.03
N LEU A 456 2.28 -6.22 -17.09
CA LEU A 456 1.50 -5.87 -18.28
C LEU A 456 2.39 -5.43 -19.45
N GLY A 457 3.47 -4.71 -19.19
CA GLY A 457 4.47 -4.32 -20.19
C GLY A 457 5.17 -5.52 -20.81
N VAL A 458 5.61 -6.48 -19.99
CA VAL A 458 6.23 -7.74 -20.46
C VAL A 458 5.23 -8.53 -21.31
N LEU A 459 4.00 -8.68 -20.81
CA LEU A 459 2.92 -9.37 -21.52
C LEU A 459 2.59 -8.70 -22.86
N THR A 460 2.57 -7.36 -22.91
CA THR A 460 2.36 -6.59 -24.14
C THR A 460 3.50 -6.80 -25.13
N TYR A 461 4.74 -6.74 -24.66
CA TYR A 461 5.92 -6.97 -25.47
C TYR A 461 5.90 -8.37 -26.11
N GLU A 462 5.54 -9.38 -25.33
CA GLU A 462 5.45 -10.77 -25.82
C GLU A 462 4.33 -10.95 -26.84
N MET A 463 3.15 -10.35 -26.63
CA MET A 463 2.07 -10.37 -27.64
C MET A 463 2.49 -9.75 -28.97
N LEU A 464 3.34 -8.71 -28.94
CA LEU A 464 3.77 -8.00 -30.14
C LEU A 464 4.95 -8.66 -30.86
N THR A 465 5.81 -9.37 -30.14
CA THR A 465 7.09 -9.87 -30.66
C THR A 465 7.21 -11.39 -30.67
N GLY A 466 6.38 -12.10 -29.90
CA GLY A 466 6.53 -13.53 -29.63
C GLY A 466 7.71 -13.89 -28.72
N THR A 467 8.38 -12.90 -28.13
CA THR A 467 9.59 -13.07 -27.30
C THR A 467 9.52 -12.22 -26.02
N LEU A 468 10.42 -12.44 -25.06
CA LEU A 468 10.49 -11.66 -23.81
C LEU A 468 11.49 -10.49 -23.93
N PRO A 469 11.24 -9.33 -23.28
CA PRO A 469 12.05 -8.11 -23.44
C PRO A 469 13.50 -8.25 -22.96
N TYR A 470 13.77 -9.23 -22.08
CA TYR A 470 15.08 -9.47 -21.46
C TYR A 470 15.64 -10.88 -21.75
N GLY A 471 15.04 -11.62 -22.69
CA GLY A 471 15.36 -13.03 -22.91
C GLY A 471 14.80 -13.97 -21.81
N PRO A 472 15.25 -15.24 -21.74
CA PRO A 472 14.70 -16.24 -20.84
C PRO A 472 15.11 -16.02 -19.36
N GLU A 473 14.13 -16.17 -18.46
CA GLU A 473 14.18 -16.19 -16.99
C GLU A 473 15.17 -15.22 -16.31
N PRO A 474 14.71 -14.04 -15.85
CA PRO A 474 15.54 -13.16 -15.04
C PRO A 474 15.85 -13.83 -13.68
N THR A 475 17.11 -14.22 -13.48
CA THR A 475 17.59 -14.72 -12.17
C THR A 475 18.03 -13.56 -11.28
N VAL A 476 17.91 -13.71 -9.95
CA VAL A 476 18.32 -12.70 -8.94
C VAL A 476 19.72 -12.12 -9.20
N GLY A 477 20.68 -12.96 -9.62
CA GLY A 477 22.05 -12.53 -9.92
C GLY A 477 22.26 -11.72 -11.21
N LYS A 478 21.23 -11.58 -12.06
CA LYS A 478 21.29 -10.89 -13.38
C LYS A 478 20.38 -9.67 -13.49
N ILE A 479 19.71 -9.28 -12.40
CA ILE A 479 18.78 -8.13 -12.41
C ILE A 479 19.49 -6.83 -12.82
N ASN A 480 20.71 -6.62 -12.34
CA ASN A 480 21.53 -5.44 -12.68
C ASN A 480 22.11 -5.48 -14.10
N SER A 481 21.96 -6.59 -14.83
CA SER A 481 22.45 -6.77 -16.20
C SER A 481 21.32 -6.95 -17.22
N LEU A 482 20.07 -6.68 -16.84
CA LEU A 482 18.92 -6.76 -17.75
C LEU A 482 19.03 -5.68 -18.82
N ALA A 483 19.23 -6.11 -20.07
CA ALA A 483 19.30 -5.22 -21.22
C ALA A 483 18.01 -5.37 -22.05
N TYR A 484 17.27 -4.28 -22.19
CA TYR A 484 16.05 -4.25 -22.99
C TYR A 484 16.39 -4.49 -24.47
N THR A 485 15.69 -5.42 -25.10
CA THR A 485 15.79 -5.64 -26.55
C THR A 485 14.65 -4.90 -27.24
N PRO A 486 14.92 -3.93 -28.13
CA PRO A 486 13.87 -3.18 -28.82
C PRO A 486 12.94 -4.08 -29.64
N GLY A 487 11.64 -3.97 -29.41
CA GLY A 487 10.62 -4.81 -30.04
C GLY A 487 10.57 -4.66 -31.56
N TYR A 488 10.89 -3.48 -32.10
CA TYR A 488 10.97 -3.26 -33.56
C TYR A 488 12.06 -4.10 -34.25
N GLN A 489 13.02 -4.65 -33.51
CA GLN A 489 14.01 -5.59 -34.06
C GLN A 489 13.39 -6.97 -34.35
N HIS A 490 12.36 -7.35 -33.58
CA HIS A 490 11.63 -8.61 -33.75
C HIS A 490 10.40 -8.45 -34.65
N ASN A 491 9.70 -7.32 -34.54
CA ASN A 491 8.54 -6.99 -35.35
C ASN A 491 8.63 -5.56 -35.90
N PRO A 492 9.07 -5.37 -37.16
CA PRO A 492 9.23 -4.06 -37.78
C PRO A 492 7.96 -3.22 -37.89
N ALA A 493 6.78 -3.81 -37.68
CA ALA A 493 5.52 -3.07 -37.65
C ALA A 493 5.40 -2.18 -36.39
N ILE A 494 6.14 -2.49 -35.32
CA ILE A 494 6.12 -1.73 -34.06
C ILE A 494 6.80 -0.37 -34.28
N PRO A 495 6.08 0.75 -34.13
CA PRO A 495 6.69 2.07 -34.24
C PRO A 495 7.64 2.36 -33.07
N VAL A 496 8.67 3.16 -33.31
CA VAL A 496 9.66 3.57 -32.29
C VAL A 496 9.01 4.17 -31.03
N TRP A 497 7.95 4.96 -31.20
CA TRP A 497 7.25 5.56 -30.05
C TRP A 497 6.50 4.52 -29.20
N MET A 498 6.00 3.44 -29.82
CA MET A 498 5.33 2.35 -29.11
C MET A 498 6.37 1.51 -28.36
N ASP A 499 7.51 1.24 -29.00
CA ASP A 499 8.64 0.56 -28.36
C ASP A 499 9.18 1.34 -27.15
N GLY A 500 9.27 2.67 -27.23
CA GLY A 500 9.63 3.52 -26.09
C GLY A 500 8.64 3.43 -24.92
N ALA A 501 7.34 3.23 -25.20
CA ALA A 501 6.34 2.99 -24.17
C ALA A 501 6.54 1.60 -23.52
N LEU A 502 6.86 0.57 -24.30
CA LEU A 502 7.20 -0.76 -23.79
C LEU A 502 8.44 -0.70 -22.90
N GLU A 503 9.53 -0.09 -23.39
CA GLU A 503 10.80 0.08 -22.66
C GLU A 503 10.58 0.76 -21.31
N LYS A 504 9.81 1.86 -21.27
CA LYS A 504 9.47 2.57 -20.03
C LYS A 504 8.64 1.70 -19.08
N ALA A 505 7.66 0.95 -19.59
CA ALA A 505 6.80 0.10 -18.76
C ALA A 505 7.58 -1.05 -18.10
N VAL A 506 8.52 -1.67 -18.83
CA VAL A 506 9.31 -2.79 -18.33
C VAL A 506 10.60 -2.37 -17.62
N HIS A 507 10.86 -1.08 -17.43
CA HIS A 507 12.14 -0.63 -16.86
C HIS A 507 12.47 -1.33 -15.52
N PRO A 508 13.69 -1.85 -15.29
CA PRO A 508 14.00 -2.62 -14.08
C PRO A 508 13.77 -1.85 -12.78
N ASN A 509 14.12 -0.56 -12.76
CA ASN A 509 13.83 0.34 -11.64
C ASN A 509 12.37 0.83 -11.67
N PRO A 510 11.55 0.55 -10.63
CA PRO A 510 10.16 1.01 -10.55
C PRO A 510 10.00 2.54 -10.61
N ALA A 511 11.01 3.31 -10.18
CA ALA A 511 10.94 4.78 -10.19
C ALA A 511 10.82 5.36 -11.61
N ASP A 512 11.40 4.67 -12.59
CA ASP A 512 11.48 5.09 -13.99
C ASP A 512 10.31 4.55 -14.85
N ARG A 513 9.42 3.75 -14.25
CA ARG A 513 8.19 3.25 -14.90
C ARG A 513 7.08 4.31 -14.88
N TYR A 514 6.00 4.01 -15.59
CA TYR A 514 4.74 4.75 -15.46
C TYR A 514 4.21 4.75 -14.02
N GLU A 515 3.63 5.86 -13.60
CA GLU A 515 3.02 5.96 -12.26
C GLU A 515 1.65 5.30 -12.22
N VAL A 516 0.87 5.44 -13.30
CA VAL A 516 -0.49 4.92 -13.42
C VAL A 516 -0.69 4.18 -14.74
N LEU A 517 -1.54 3.13 -14.73
CA LEU A 517 -1.84 2.30 -15.91
C LEU A 517 -2.34 3.11 -17.12
N SER A 518 -3.14 4.16 -16.88
CA SER A 518 -3.71 4.99 -17.94
C SER A 518 -2.64 5.74 -18.74
N GLU A 519 -1.51 6.11 -18.13
CA GLU A 519 -0.40 6.77 -18.83
C GLU A 519 0.29 5.78 -19.78
N PHE A 520 0.47 4.53 -19.33
CA PHE A 520 1.03 3.47 -20.17
C PHE A 520 0.12 3.14 -21.37
N THR A 521 -1.17 2.90 -21.14
CA THR A 521 -2.12 2.58 -22.23
C THR A 521 -2.29 3.74 -23.22
N TYR A 522 -2.17 4.98 -22.72
CA TYR A 522 -2.20 6.17 -23.57
C TYR A 522 -0.99 6.23 -24.50
N ASP A 523 0.23 6.09 -23.96
CA ASP A 523 1.47 6.11 -24.74
C ASP A 523 1.60 4.91 -25.68
N LEU A 524 1.00 3.77 -25.35
CA LEU A 524 0.91 2.61 -26.24
C LEU A 524 -0.01 2.86 -27.45
N SER A 525 -0.96 3.79 -27.32
CA SER A 525 -1.96 4.09 -28.35
C SER A 525 -1.68 5.39 -29.12
N HIS A 526 -0.87 6.29 -28.55
CA HIS A 526 -0.62 7.62 -29.09
C HIS A 526 0.88 7.90 -29.19
N PRO A 527 1.35 8.45 -30.32
CA PRO A 527 2.75 8.82 -30.46
C PRO A 527 3.20 9.83 -29.39
N ASN A 528 4.16 9.45 -28.56
CA ASN A 528 4.78 10.35 -27.60
C ASN A 528 6.07 10.96 -28.19
N PRO A 529 6.14 12.30 -28.39
CA PRO A 529 7.31 12.97 -28.96
C PRO A 529 8.60 12.77 -28.15
N LYS A 530 8.50 12.45 -26.86
CA LYS A 530 9.68 12.18 -26.01
C LYS A 530 10.42 10.92 -26.45
N PHE A 531 9.72 9.91 -26.95
CA PHE A 531 10.31 8.66 -27.46
C PHE A 531 10.82 8.79 -28.90
N LEU A 532 10.32 9.78 -29.65
CA LEU A 532 10.78 10.08 -31.02
C LEU A 532 12.07 10.89 -31.06
N ARG A 533 12.46 11.52 -29.94
CA ARG A 533 13.74 12.21 -29.83
C ARG A 533 14.83 11.16 -29.67
N GLU A 534 15.57 10.88 -30.75
CA GLU A 534 16.81 10.12 -30.67
C GLU A 534 17.66 10.69 -29.52
N LYS A 535 17.90 9.87 -28.47
CA LYS A 535 18.99 10.17 -27.53
C LYS A 535 20.23 10.36 -28.41
N PRO A 536 20.93 11.51 -28.35
CA PRO A 536 22.16 11.66 -29.11
C PRO A 536 23.12 10.58 -28.60
N LEU A 537 23.32 9.53 -29.41
CA LEU A 537 24.30 8.48 -29.13
C LEU A 537 25.63 9.14 -28.77
N ALA A 538 26.29 8.66 -27.71
CA ALA A 538 27.59 9.17 -27.33
C ALA A 538 28.55 9.07 -28.53
N LEU A 539 29.46 10.05 -28.71
CA LEU A 539 30.40 10.07 -29.85
C LEU A 539 31.17 8.75 -30.02
N LEU A 540 31.41 8.04 -28.92
CA LEU A 540 32.05 6.72 -28.89
C LEU A 540 31.26 5.64 -29.66
N GLU A 541 29.93 5.69 -29.65
CA GLU A 541 29.05 4.75 -30.35
C GLU A 541 28.77 5.20 -31.79
N ARG A 542 28.78 6.51 -32.05
CA ARG A 542 28.51 7.12 -33.36
C ARG A 542 29.70 7.06 -34.33
N ASP A 543 30.90 7.31 -33.83
CA ASP A 543 32.16 7.23 -34.57
C ASP A 543 33.30 6.84 -33.62
N PRO A 544 33.43 5.54 -33.29
CA PRO A 544 34.46 5.07 -32.38
C PRO A 544 35.87 5.44 -32.87
N ILE A 545 36.10 5.46 -34.19
CA ILE A 545 37.40 5.82 -34.77
C ILE A 545 37.69 7.31 -34.60
N GLY A 546 36.70 8.17 -34.85
CA GLY A 546 36.80 9.61 -34.64
C GLY A 546 37.03 9.98 -33.17
N PHE A 547 36.32 9.33 -32.25
CA PHE A 547 36.50 9.51 -30.81
C PHE A 547 37.94 9.18 -30.38
N TRP A 548 38.45 7.99 -30.76
CA TRP A 548 39.81 7.58 -30.40
C TRP A 548 40.87 8.45 -31.07
N ARG A 549 40.66 8.94 -32.30
CA ARG A 549 41.55 9.91 -32.95
C ARG A 549 41.64 11.22 -32.18
N TRP A 550 40.52 11.78 -31.73
CA TRP A 550 40.51 13.02 -30.96
C TRP A 550 41.14 12.84 -29.58
N MET A 551 40.83 11.74 -28.90
CA MET A 551 41.44 11.41 -27.61
C MET A 551 42.97 11.28 -27.73
N ALA A 552 43.45 10.58 -28.76
CA ALA A 552 44.89 10.44 -29.01
C ALA A 552 45.57 11.78 -29.32
N MET A 553 44.95 12.67 -30.10
CA MET A 553 45.48 14.01 -30.35
C MET A 553 45.56 14.86 -29.07
N ILE A 554 44.54 14.80 -28.21
CA ILE A 554 44.53 15.52 -26.93
C ILE A 554 45.65 15.00 -26.02
N LEU A 555 45.76 13.67 -25.88
CA LEU A 555 46.83 13.05 -25.07
C LEU A 555 48.22 13.38 -25.61
N PHE A 556 48.40 13.41 -26.92
CA PHE A 556 49.66 13.83 -27.53
C PHE A 556 49.99 15.29 -27.19
N LEU A 557 49.01 16.20 -27.31
CA LEU A 557 49.20 17.61 -26.97
C LEU A 557 49.55 17.80 -25.48
N ILE A 558 48.86 17.09 -24.59
CA ILE A 558 49.16 17.09 -23.14
C ILE A 558 50.58 16.60 -22.89
N ASN A 559 51.01 15.52 -23.53
CA ASN A 559 52.38 15.02 -23.40
C ASN A 559 53.41 16.04 -23.91
N VAL A 560 53.16 16.72 -25.03
CA VAL A 560 54.05 17.78 -25.55
C VAL A 560 54.13 18.94 -24.56
N ILE A 561 53.00 19.37 -23.97
CA ILE A 561 52.96 20.43 -22.97
C ILE A 561 53.72 20.01 -21.71
N LEU A 562 53.52 18.78 -21.22
CA LEU A 562 54.25 18.23 -20.08
C LEU A 562 55.75 18.17 -20.34
N LEU A 563 56.17 17.73 -21.53
CA LEU A 563 57.58 17.67 -21.94
C LEU A 563 58.20 19.06 -21.98
N TYR A 564 57.47 20.05 -22.51
CA TYR A 564 57.91 21.44 -22.51
C TYR A 564 58.06 22.00 -21.08
N LEU A 565 57.10 21.71 -20.20
CA LEU A 565 57.16 22.11 -18.79
C LEU A 565 58.29 21.42 -18.01
N LEU A 566 58.61 20.17 -18.33
CA LEU A 566 59.75 19.42 -17.77
C LEU A 566 61.11 19.85 -18.32
N SER A 567 61.13 20.47 -19.49
CA SER A 567 62.36 20.98 -20.14
C SER A 567 62.73 22.41 -19.73
N LYS A 568 61.88 23.08 -18.94
CA LYS A 568 62.17 24.32 -18.22
C LYS A 568 62.61 23.99 -16.80
#